data_AF-A0A7J3EFD3-F1
#
_entry.id   AF-A0A7J3EFD3-F1
#
_cell.length_a   1.000
_cell.length_b   1.000
_cell.length_c   1.000
_cell.angle_alpha   90.00
_cell.angle_beta   90.00
_cell.angle_gamma   90.00
#
_symmetry.space_group_name_H-M   'P 1'
#
loop_
_entity.id
_entity.type
_entity.pdbx_description
1 polymer ?
#
loop_
_entity_poly.entity_id
_entity_poly.type
_entity_poly.pdbx_seq_one_letter_code
_entity_poly.pdbx_strand_id
1 'polypeptide(L)'
;LREDMNRSFELVERHISALGARWGIMAEDAFRNSLKGLLEKSFKVSIERWRDFDGEGFVYEHPSLVEMDVAVQDQEIILIEITSHARKSDVTLFKKKAIFYEKKTGRKPSRLIIVTPYADEEALELSGKLQIELYTKV
;
A
#
# COMPACT_ATOMS: atom_id res chain seq x y z
N LEU A 1 1.22 11.32 23.99
CA LEU A 1 0.47 11.28 22.71
C LEU A 1 1.34 11.66 21.50
N ARG A 2 1.75 12.93 21.31
CA ARG A 2 2.67 13.29 20.19
C ARG A 2 4.08 12.72 20.36
N GLU A 3 4.62 12.74 21.58
CA GLU A 3 5.96 12.17 21.86
C GLU A 3 5.99 10.65 21.71
N ASP A 4 4.97 9.93 22.19
CA ASP A 4 4.89 8.47 22.05
C ASP A 4 4.82 8.04 20.58
N MET A 5 4.11 8.83 19.77
CA MET A 5 4.01 8.63 18.33
C MET A 5 5.37 8.86 17.65
N ASN A 6 6.05 9.98 17.94
CA ASN A 6 7.37 10.27 17.40
C ASN A 6 8.40 9.19 17.79
N ARG A 7 8.35 8.73 19.05
CA ARG A 7 9.23 7.67 19.56
C ARG A 7 8.94 6.32 18.90
N SER A 8 7.68 6.03 18.59
CA SER A 8 7.29 4.83 17.84
C SER A 8 7.79 4.89 16.39
N PHE A 9 7.73 6.05 15.75
CA PHE A 9 8.27 6.27 14.40
C PHE A 9 9.80 6.16 14.37
N GLU A 10 10.52 6.75 15.32
CA GLU A 10 11.98 6.63 15.45
C GLU A 10 12.42 5.18 15.68
N LEU A 11 11.64 4.40 16.44
CA LEU A 11 11.91 2.97 16.65
C LEU A 11 11.74 2.20 15.34
N VAL A 12 10.68 2.46 14.57
CA VAL A 12 10.46 1.83 13.27
C VAL A 12 11.57 2.20 12.29
N GLU A 13 11.95 3.48 12.20
CA GLU A 13 13.03 3.97 11.34
C GLU A 13 14.40 3.35 11.67
N ARG A 14 14.72 3.19 12.95
CA ARG A 14 15.95 2.51 13.40
C ARG A 14 15.98 1.04 13.03
N HIS A 15 14.84 0.34 13.15
CA HIS A 15 14.75 -1.07 12.76
C HIS A 15 14.81 -1.23 11.24
N ILE A 16 14.28 -0.27 10.47
CA ILE A 16 14.38 -0.24 9.00
C ILE A 16 15.82 -0.01 8.53
N SER A 17 16.51 0.96 9.14
CA SER A 17 17.87 1.35 8.75
C SER A 17 18.92 0.27 9.02
N ALA A 18 18.69 -0.58 10.02
CA ALA A 18 19.64 -1.61 10.45
C ALA A 18 19.81 -2.79 9.48
N LEU A 19 19.00 -2.85 8.43
CA LEU A 19 18.52 -4.14 7.97
C LEU A 19 18.81 -4.37 6.46
N GLY A 20 19.30 -3.35 5.74
CA GLY A 20 20.15 -3.47 4.52
C GLY A 20 19.54 -4.19 3.30
N ALA A 21 20.31 -4.34 2.22
CA ALA A 21 19.86 -4.72 0.86
C ALA A 21 19.39 -6.19 0.64
N ARG A 22 19.14 -6.98 1.69
CA ARG A 22 18.61 -8.37 1.57
C ARG A 22 17.13 -8.47 1.96
N TRP A 23 16.39 -7.41 1.65
CA TRP A 23 15.19 -6.99 2.37
C TRP A 23 13.83 -7.28 1.74
N GLY A 24 13.76 -7.81 0.53
CA GLY A 24 12.54 -7.76 -0.30
C GLY A 24 11.24 -8.15 0.44
N ILE A 25 11.09 -9.42 0.85
CA ILE A 25 9.78 -9.94 1.30
C ILE A 25 9.61 -9.88 2.82
N MET A 26 10.59 -10.36 3.59
CA MET A 26 10.48 -10.45 5.05
C MET A 26 10.38 -9.07 5.71
N ALA A 27 11.01 -8.05 5.12
CA ALA A 27 10.95 -6.71 5.66
C ALA A 27 9.68 -5.96 5.27
N GLU A 28 9.16 -6.20 4.07
CA GLU A 28 7.83 -5.70 3.68
C GLU A 28 6.76 -6.26 4.62
N ASP A 29 6.79 -7.56 4.94
CA ASP A 29 5.87 -8.17 5.90
C ASP A 29 6.05 -7.62 7.32
N ALA A 30 7.29 -7.42 7.78
CA ALA A 30 7.55 -6.81 9.09
C ALA A 30 7.05 -5.35 9.15
N PHE A 31 7.32 -4.56 8.12
CA PHE A 31 6.85 -3.18 8.00
C PHE A 31 5.32 -3.11 7.96
N ARG A 32 4.68 -3.95 7.14
CA ARG A 32 3.22 -4.09 7.07
C ARG A 32 2.61 -4.46 8.43
N ASN A 33 3.16 -5.47 9.10
CA ASN A 33 2.68 -5.88 10.42
C ASN A 33 2.88 -4.78 11.47
N SER A 34 3.97 -4.00 11.37
CA SER A 34 4.20 -2.86 12.26
C SER A 34 3.19 -1.74 12.05
N LEU A 35 2.90 -1.38 10.78
CA LEU A 35 1.89 -0.39 10.41
C LEU A 35 0.50 -0.85 10.84
N LYS A 36 0.13 -2.08 10.55
CA LYS A 36 -1.13 -2.68 10.98
C LYS A 36 -1.28 -2.60 12.51
N GLY A 37 -0.29 -3.07 13.25
CA GLY A 37 -0.32 -3.06 14.71
C GLY A 37 -0.43 -1.64 15.28
N LEU A 38 0.26 -0.66 14.69
CA LEU A 38 0.19 0.75 15.09
C LEU A 38 -1.20 1.34 14.81
N LEU A 39 -1.70 1.16 13.59
CA LEU A 39 -2.95 1.78 13.11
C LEU A 39 -4.18 1.17 13.79
N GLU A 40 -4.20 -0.14 14.00
CA GLU A 40 -5.29 -0.83 14.72
C GLU A 40 -5.33 -0.43 16.20
N LYS A 41 -4.18 -0.41 16.89
CA LYS A 41 -4.13 -0.18 18.34
C LYS A 41 -4.32 1.29 18.71
N SER A 42 -3.80 2.21 17.90
CA SER A 42 -3.75 3.64 18.24
C SER A 42 -4.83 4.47 17.56
N PHE A 43 -5.38 4.01 16.42
CA PHE A 43 -6.22 4.85 15.57
C PHE A 43 -7.56 4.23 15.16
N LYS A 44 -7.91 3.03 15.65
CA LYS A 44 -9.16 2.29 15.29
C LYS A 44 -9.32 2.06 13.78
N VAL A 45 -8.20 1.95 13.07
CA VAL A 45 -8.16 1.62 11.64
C VAL A 45 -7.96 0.12 11.51
N SER A 46 -8.84 -0.61 10.83
CA SER A 46 -8.60 -2.01 10.49
C SER A 46 -7.83 -2.12 9.19
N ILE A 47 -6.74 -2.90 9.18
CA ILE A 47 -5.98 -3.17 7.95
C ILE A 47 -6.05 -4.66 7.66
N GLU A 48 -6.55 -5.00 6.48
CA GLU A 48 -6.65 -6.38 6.02
C GLU A 48 -6.06 -6.55 4.62
N ARG A 49 -5.56 -7.76 4.36
CA ARG A 49 -5.15 -8.14 3.01
C ARG A 49 -6.39 -8.63 2.28
N TRP A 50 -6.80 -7.88 1.28
CA TRP A 50 -7.89 -8.28 0.40
C TRP A 50 -7.36 -9.14 -0.74
N ARG A 51 -8.09 -10.19 -1.08
CA ARG A 51 -7.74 -11.16 -2.12
C ARG A 51 -9.01 -11.60 -2.85
N ASP A 52 -9.00 -11.54 -4.18
CA ASP A 52 -10.10 -12.02 -5.02
C ASP A 52 -9.55 -12.54 -6.35
N PHE A 53 -10.24 -13.50 -6.95
CA PHE A 53 -9.84 -14.10 -8.22
C PHE A 53 -10.44 -13.33 -9.40
N ASP A 54 -9.55 -12.84 -10.26
CA ASP A 54 -9.88 -12.22 -11.53
C ASP A 54 -9.86 -13.30 -12.62
N GLY A 55 -11.02 -13.91 -12.87
CA GLY A 55 -11.16 -14.95 -13.89
C GLY A 55 -11.14 -14.44 -15.33
N GLU A 56 -11.36 -13.13 -15.53
CA GLU A 56 -11.36 -12.50 -16.86
C GLU A 56 -9.96 -12.02 -17.27
N GLY A 57 -9.03 -11.91 -16.30
CA GLY A 57 -7.71 -11.35 -16.53
C GLY A 57 -7.73 -9.84 -16.77
N PHE A 58 -8.69 -9.12 -16.21
CA PHE A 58 -8.76 -7.66 -16.31
C PHE A 58 -7.51 -6.95 -15.76
N VAL A 59 -6.96 -7.40 -14.64
CA VAL A 59 -5.82 -6.77 -13.96
C VAL A 59 -4.50 -7.14 -14.61
N TYR A 60 -4.27 -8.44 -14.85
CA TYR A 60 -2.98 -9.01 -15.27
C TYR A 60 -2.97 -9.57 -16.69
N GLU A 61 -4.03 -9.38 -17.47
CA GLU A 61 -4.19 -9.88 -18.85
C GLU A 61 -4.29 -11.42 -18.95
N HIS A 62 -4.35 -12.11 -17.81
CA HIS A 62 -4.66 -13.53 -17.69
C HIS A 62 -5.31 -13.84 -16.33
N PRO A 63 -6.07 -14.95 -16.20
CA PRO A 63 -6.71 -15.30 -14.94
C PRO A 63 -5.71 -15.38 -13.79
N SER A 64 -5.99 -14.65 -12.70
CA SER A 64 -5.01 -14.43 -11.62
C SER A 64 -5.67 -14.10 -10.30
N LEU A 65 -4.98 -14.41 -9.20
CA LEU A 65 -5.31 -13.88 -7.89
C LEU A 65 -4.84 -12.42 -7.80
N VAL A 66 -5.73 -11.53 -7.40
CA VAL A 66 -5.43 -10.11 -7.17
C VAL A 66 -5.37 -9.87 -5.68
N GLU A 67 -4.30 -9.24 -5.22
CA GLU A 67 -4.09 -8.93 -3.81
C GLU A 67 -3.66 -7.49 -3.61
N MET A 68 -4.16 -6.86 -2.54
CA MET A 68 -3.73 -5.56 -2.03
C MET A 68 -4.13 -5.40 -0.57
N ASP A 69 -3.61 -4.39 0.11
CA ASP A 69 -4.03 -4.05 1.47
C ASP A 69 -5.15 -3.03 1.44
N VAL A 70 -6.10 -3.21 2.35
CA VAL A 70 -7.26 -2.35 2.51
C VAL A 70 -7.28 -1.86 3.94
N ALA A 71 -7.17 -0.55 4.11
CA ALA A 71 -7.39 0.11 5.38
C ALA A 71 -8.83 0.64 5.41
N VAL A 72 -9.55 0.30 6.47
CA VAL A 72 -10.93 0.76 6.70
C VAL A 72 -10.99 1.46 8.05
N GLN A 73 -11.55 2.65 8.04
CA GLN A 73 -11.93 3.39 9.25
C GLN A 73 -13.31 3.99 9.02
N ASP A 74 -14.27 3.61 9.85
CA ASP A 74 -15.69 3.94 9.67
C ASP A 74 -16.22 3.54 8.28
N GLN A 75 -16.40 4.52 7.38
CA GLN A 75 -16.85 4.31 6.00
C GLN A 75 -15.76 4.60 4.96
N GLU A 76 -14.61 5.12 5.39
CA GLU A 76 -13.49 5.40 4.49
C GLU A 76 -12.73 4.13 4.16
N ILE A 77 -12.38 3.99 2.88
CA ILE A 77 -11.66 2.85 2.33
C ILE A 77 -10.43 3.39 1.62
N ILE A 78 -9.27 2.96 2.09
CA ILE A 78 -7.99 3.30 1.49
C ILE A 78 -7.37 2.02 0.96
N LEU A 79 -7.07 1.99 -0.33
CA LEU A 79 -6.27 0.91 -0.90
C LEU A 79 -4.80 1.28 -0.80
N ILE A 80 -3.98 0.32 -0.39
CA ILE A 80 -2.55 0.52 -0.16
C ILE A 80 -1.76 -0.56 -0.93
N GLU A 81 -0.79 -0.13 -1.72
CA GLU A 81 0.24 -0.99 -2.30
C GLU A 81 1.58 -0.64 -1.67
N ILE A 82 2.27 -1.64 -1.14
CA ILE A 82 3.65 -1.50 -0.66
C ILE A 82 4.55 -2.20 -1.67
N THR A 83 5.53 -1.49 -2.21
CA THR A 83 6.50 -2.03 -3.17
C THR A 83 7.90 -1.53 -2.86
N SER A 84 8.90 -2.37 -3.05
CA SER A 84 10.32 -1.99 -2.97
C SER A 84 10.77 -0.94 -4.01
N HIS A 85 10.06 -0.80 -5.12
CA HIS A 85 10.36 0.18 -6.18
C HIS A 85 9.10 0.41 -7.01
N ALA A 86 8.61 1.66 -7.05
CA ALA A 86 7.48 2.04 -7.88
C ALA A 86 7.94 2.48 -9.27
N ARG A 87 7.55 1.72 -10.29
CA ARG A 87 7.66 2.06 -11.71
C ARG A 87 6.31 2.54 -12.22
N LYS A 88 6.29 3.16 -13.40
CA LYS A 88 5.07 3.55 -14.09
C LYS A 88 4.07 2.39 -14.30
N SER A 89 4.60 1.19 -14.58
CA SER A 89 3.80 -0.04 -14.70
C SER A 89 3.08 -0.38 -13.40
N ASP A 90 3.74 -0.21 -12.25
CA ASP A 90 3.19 -0.53 -10.93
C ASP A 90 2.04 0.42 -10.59
N VAL A 91 2.18 1.72 -10.91
CA VAL A 91 1.11 2.71 -10.75
C VAL A 91 -0.11 2.36 -11.61
N THR A 92 0.12 1.97 -12.87
CA THR A 92 -0.94 1.56 -13.80
C THR A 92 -1.66 0.30 -13.30
N LEU A 93 -0.87 -0.68 -12.86
CA LEU A 93 -1.37 -1.94 -12.33
C LEU A 93 -2.19 -1.71 -11.05
N PHE A 94 -1.70 -0.88 -10.13
CA PHE A 94 -2.42 -0.54 -8.91
C PHE A 94 -3.75 0.17 -9.21
N LYS A 95 -3.81 1.01 -10.26
CA LYS A 95 -5.08 1.59 -10.70
C LYS A 95 -6.06 0.52 -11.23
N LYS A 96 -5.58 -0.46 -12.01
CA LYS A 96 -6.41 -1.59 -12.45
C LYS A 96 -6.93 -2.40 -11.27
N LYS A 97 -6.06 -2.70 -10.29
CA LYS A 97 -6.41 -3.34 -9.03
C LYS A 97 -7.53 -2.59 -8.30
N ALA A 98 -7.43 -1.26 -8.18
CA ALA A 98 -8.45 -0.44 -7.53
C ALA A 98 -9.81 -0.50 -8.24
N ILE A 99 -9.83 -0.45 -9.57
CA ILE A 99 -11.06 -0.59 -10.37
C ILE A 99 -11.66 -1.99 -10.18
N PHE A 100 -10.82 -3.02 -10.15
CA PHE A 100 -11.26 -4.39 -9.90
C PHE A 100 -11.88 -4.55 -8.51
N TYR A 101 -11.25 -3.98 -7.48
CA TYR A 101 -11.81 -3.93 -6.13
C TYR A 101 -13.19 -3.26 -6.09
N GLU A 102 -13.34 -2.08 -6.72
CA GLU A 102 -14.61 -1.36 -6.78
C GLU A 102 -15.70 -2.18 -7.49
N LYS A 103 -15.38 -2.83 -8.61
CA LYS A 103 -16.29 -3.73 -9.34
C LYS A 103 -16.73 -4.93 -8.50
N LYS A 104 -15.81 -5.54 -7.75
CA LYS A 104 -16.08 -6.75 -6.96
C LYS A 104 -16.86 -6.46 -5.68
N THR A 105 -16.56 -5.35 -5.03
CA THR A 105 -17.12 -5.03 -3.70
C THR A 105 -18.30 -4.05 -3.78
N GLY A 106 -18.45 -3.32 -4.88
CA GLY A 106 -19.39 -2.19 -4.99
C GLY A 106 -18.99 -0.98 -4.13
N ARG A 107 -17.81 -1.01 -3.50
CA ARG A 107 -17.32 0.04 -2.60
C ARG A 107 -16.22 0.83 -3.27
N LYS A 108 -16.40 2.14 -3.39
CA LYS A 108 -15.42 3.04 -3.98
C LYS A 108 -14.36 3.46 -2.95
N PRO A 109 -13.06 3.23 -3.21
CA PRO A 109 -11.99 3.76 -2.36
C PRO A 109 -11.99 5.28 -2.35
N SER A 110 -11.79 5.89 -1.18
CA SER A 110 -11.62 7.34 -1.04
C SER A 110 -10.21 7.78 -1.43
N ARG A 111 -9.20 6.92 -1.21
CA ARG A 111 -7.79 7.19 -1.48
C ARG A 111 -7.08 5.95 -2.00
N LEU A 112 -6.07 6.17 -2.84
CA LEU A 112 -5.18 5.15 -3.37
C LEU A 112 -3.75 5.55 -2.98
N ILE A 113 -3.05 4.68 -2.27
CA ILE A 113 -1.72 4.97 -1.73
C ILE A 113 -0.71 3.94 -2.20
N ILE A 114 0.43 4.40 -2.70
CA ILE A 114 1.63 3.60 -2.94
C ILE A 114 2.69 4.02 -1.92
N VAL A 115 3.26 3.05 -1.22
CA VAL A 115 4.39 3.24 -0.28
C VAL A 115 5.61 2.51 -0.84
N THR A 116 6.71 3.24 -1.02
CA THR A 116 7.93 2.69 -1.62
C THR A 116 9.18 3.41 -1.11
N PRO A 117 10.35 2.75 -0.96
CA PRO A 117 11.59 3.48 -0.70
C PRO A 117 12.11 4.24 -1.94
N TYR A 118 11.70 3.83 -3.15
CA TYR A 118 12.17 4.43 -4.40
C TYR A 118 11.09 4.45 -5.49
N ALA A 119 11.03 5.52 -6.27
CA ALA A 119 10.10 5.66 -7.38
C ALA A 119 10.80 6.30 -8.58
N ASP A 120 10.44 5.84 -9.78
CA ASP A 120 10.86 6.49 -11.03
C ASP A 120 10.13 7.83 -11.19
N GLU A 121 10.73 8.79 -11.88
CA GLU A 121 10.12 10.10 -12.17
C GLU A 121 8.79 9.93 -12.92
N GLU A 122 8.73 9.01 -13.89
CA GLU A 122 7.49 8.70 -14.60
C GLU A 122 6.39 8.13 -13.69
N ALA A 123 6.77 7.42 -12.62
CA ALA A 123 5.82 6.88 -11.64
C ALA A 123 5.24 8.01 -10.79
N LEU A 124 6.08 8.96 -10.36
CA LEU A 124 5.65 10.18 -9.64
C LEU A 124 4.65 10.99 -10.49
N GLU A 125 5.01 11.30 -11.74
CA GLU A 125 4.15 12.04 -12.64
C GLU A 125 2.80 11.35 -12.89
N LEU A 126 2.82 10.04 -13.18
CA LEU A 126 1.61 9.29 -13.46
C LEU A 126 0.73 9.17 -12.22
N SER A 127 1.32 9.01 -11.04
CA SER A 127 0.57 8.92 -9.77
C SER A 127 -0.24 10.20 -9.53
N GLY A 128 0.36 11.36 -9.74
CA GLY A 128 -0.35 12.65 -9.67
C GLY A 128 -1.52 12.74 -10.66
N LYS A 129 -1.32 12.32 -11.91
CA LYS A 129 -2.37 12.29 -12.94
C LYS A 129 -3.53 11.34 -12.58
N LEU A 130 -3.25 10.22 -11.92
CA LEU A 130 -4.23 9.19 -11.57
C LEU A 130 -4.84 9.35 -10.17
N GLN A 131 -4.51 10.44 -9.47
CA GLN A 131 -4.90 10.70 -8.07
C GLN A 131 -4.49 9.56 -7.13
N ILE A 132 -3.27 9.06 -7.34
CA ILE A 132 -2.61 8.08 -6.47
C ILE A 132 -1.58 8.84 -5.66
N GLU A 133 -1.67 8.71 -4.35
CA GLU A 133 -0.69 9.27 -3.42
C GLU A 133 0.52 8.36 -3.38
N LEU A 134 1.72 8.93 -3.52
CA LEU A 134 2.96 8.18 -3.57
C LEU A 134 3.88 8.69 -2.47
N TYR A 135 4.11 7.84 -1.46
CA TYR A 135 5.02 8.11 -0.36
C TYR A 135 6.37 7.42 -0.63
N THR A 136 7.42 8.24 -0.80
CA THR A 136 8.79 7.78 -1.07
C THR A 136 9.73 8.04 0.11
N LYS A 137 11.03 7.69 -0.05
CA LYS A 137 12.07 8.30 0.78
C LYS A 137 11.92 9.83 0.74
N VAL A 138 11.98 10.45 1.92
CA VAL A 138 11.99 11.92 2.11
C VAL A 138 13.31 12.49 1.61
#